data_AF-A0A350RIR2-F1
#
_entry.id   AF-A0A350RIR2-F1
#
_cell.length_a   1.000
_cell.length_b   1.000
_cell.length_c   1.000
_cell.angle_alpha   90.00
_cell.angle_beta   90.00
_cell.angle_gamma   90.00
#
_symmetry.space_group_name_H-M   'P 1'
#
loop_
_entity.id
_entity.type
_entity.pdbx_description
1 polymer ?
#
loop_
_entity_poly.entity_id
_entity_poly.type
_entity_poly.pdbx_seq_one_letter_code
_entity_poly.pdbx_strand_id
1 'polypeptide(L)'
;PRGTMFDPGPCVYMEKIAVGPQSKGLISIDKSPTENLDAIAKATGRGVRDLTAVILDRDRHAELINEVRESGARIRLIPDGDVAGAIATATSDGADVLFGIGGTPEGVISAAALKCLGGEMQGKLWPRNGTER
;
A
#
# COMPACT_ATOMS: atom_id res chain seq x y z
N PRO A 1 10.08 -18.74 8.87
CA PRO A 1 10.10 -20.17 9.26
C PRO A 1 9.07 -20.94 8.43
N ARG A 2 9.06 -22.28 8.44
CA ARG A 2 7.99 -23.03 7.76
C ARG A 2 6.63 -22.66 8.40
N GLY A 3 5.61 -22.45 7.56
CA GLY A 3 4.24 -22.20 8.02
C GLY A 3 3.96 -20.78 8.54
N THR A 4 4.87 -19.82 8.33
CA THR A 4 4.69 -18.44 8.83
C THR A 4 4.21 -17.46 7.76
N MET A 5 3.97 -17.93 6.53
CA MET A 5 3.33 -17.12 5.49
C MET A 5 1.82 -17.20 5.68
N PHE A 6 1.15 -16.07 5.51
CA PHE A 6 -0.31 -16.02 5.58
C PHE A 6 -0.90 -16.85 4.43
N ASP A 7 -1.86 -17.72 4.75
CA ASP A 7 -2.64 -18.45 3.76
C ASP A 7 -3.85 -17.59 3.39
N PRO A 8 -3.95 -17.10 2.14
CA PRO A 8 -5.05 -16.25 1.70
C PRO A 8 -6.41 -16.96 1.63
N GLY A 9 -6.45 -18.29 1.69
CA GLY A 9 -7.68 -19.06 1.51
C GLY A 9 -8.37 -18.72 0.17
N PRO A 10 -9.71 -18.59 0.14
CA PRO A 10 -10.44 -18.28 -1.10
C PRO A 10 -10.39 -16.80 -1.50
N CYS A 11 -9.94 -15.91 -0.61
CA CYS A 11 -9.99 -14.47 -0.84
C CYS A 11 -8.77 -14.01 -1.65
N VAL A 12 -8.98 -13.83 -2.95
CA VAL A 12 -7.90 -13.53 -3.90
C VAL A 12 -7.46 -12.07 -3.89
N TYR A 13 -8.22 -11.16 -3.27
CA TYR A 13 -7.89 -9.74 -3.19
C TYR A 13 -7.72 -9.27 -1.74
N MET A 14 -6.83 -8.29 -1.59
CA MET A 14 -6.52 -7.63 -0.34
C MET A 14 -6.35 -6.13 -0.63
N GLU A 15 -6.99 -5.30 0.19
CA GLU A 15 -6.65 -3.88 0.33
C GLU A 15 -5.32 -3.77 1.07
N LYS A 16 -4.44 -2.89 0.58
CA LYS A 16 -3.05 -2.80 1.00
C LYS A 16 -2.68 -1.35 1.25
N ILE A 17 -1.91 -1.15 2.30
CA ILE A 17 -1.12 0.06 2.51
C ILE A 17 0.30 -0.37 2.90
N ALA A 18 1.31 0.17 2.22
CA ALA A 18 2.71 -0.17 2.47
C ALA A 18 3.60 1.07 2.47
N VAL A 19 4.57 1.11 3.37
CA VAL A 19 5.53 2.21 3.53
C VAL A 19 6.92 1.71 3.89
N GLY A 20 7.92 2.54 3.61
CA GLY A 20 9.30 2.33 4.03
C GLY A 20 9.56 2.58 5.53
N PRO A 21 10.81 2.36 5.98
CA PRO A 21 11.19 2.42 7.40
C PRO A 21 10.88 3.75 8.10
N GLN A 22 10.94 4.88 7.37
CA GLN A 22 10.71 6.21 7.95
C GLN A 22 9.28 6.43 8.44
N SER A 23 8.30 5.74 7.85
CA SER A 23 6.87 5.89 8.19
C SER A 23 6.28 4.66 8.87
N LYS A 24 7.14 3.72 9.28
CA LYS A 24 6.75 2.52 10.02
C LYS A 24 6.11 2.89 11.36
N GLY A 25 4.98 2.27 11.66
CA GLY A 25 4.19 2.45 12.88
C GLY A 25 3.23 3.64 12.83
N LEU A 26 3.19 4.38 11.72
CA LEU A 26 2.45 5.65 11.63
C LEU A 26 1.25 5.59 10.69
N ILE A 27 1.15 4.52 9.90
CA ILE A 27 0.05 4.29 8.96
C ILE A 27 -1.07 3.43 9.57
N SER A 28 -2.26 3.50 9.00
CA SER A 28 -3.39 2.64 9.35
C SER A 28 -4.29 2.42 8.14
N ILE A 29 -4.59 1.15 7.84
CA ILE A 29 -5.51 0.76 6.76
C ILE A 29 -6.97 1.18 7.03
N ASP A 30 -7.32 1.49 8.28
CA ASP A 30 -8.68 1.94 8.64
C ASP A 30 -8.82 3.48 8.60
N LYS A 31 -7.75 4.20 8.26
CA LYS A 31 -7.75 5.66 8.04
C LYS A 31 -7.85 5.99 6.57
N SER A 32 -8.28 7.21 6.25
CA SER A 32 -8.32 7.64 4.85
C SER A 32 -6.90 7.74 4.24
N PRO A 33 -6.76 7.62 2.91
CA PRO A 33 -5.54 7.93 2.18
C PRO A 33 -4.94 9.30 2.56
N THR A 34 -5.78 10.33 2.70
CA THR A 34 -5.36 11.68 3.13
C THR A 34 -4.72 11.67 4.52
N GLU A 35 -5.37 11.05 5.50
CA GLU A 35 -4.83 10.96 6.88
C GLU A 35 -3.50 10.20 6.93
N ASN A 36 -3.36 9.14 6.13
CA ASN A 36 -2.12 8.40 6.02
C ASN A 36 -1.01 9.25 5.38
N LEU A 37 -1.32 9.98 4.30
CA LEU A 37 -0.37 10.89 3.64
C LEU A 37 0.10 12.01 4.58
N ASP A 38 -0.79 12.55 5.41
CA ASP A 38 -0.41 13.53 6.44
C ASP A 38 0.53 12.94 7.49
N ALA A 39 0.30 11.70 7.91
CA ALA A 39 1.17 11.00 8.85
C ALA A 39 2.57 10.75 8.24
N ILE A 40 2.63 10.31 6.98
CA ILE A 40 3.87 10.09 6.23
C ILE A 40 4.63 11.42 6.03
N ALA A 41 3.92 12.50 5.69
CA ALA A 41 4.49 13.83 5.53
C ALA A 41 5.18 14.29 6.82
N LYS A 42 4.49 14.14 7.96
CA LYS A 42 5.04 14.45 9.29
C LYS A 42 6.26 13.59 9.63
N ALA A 43 6.20 12.29 9.34
CA ALA A 43 7.28 11.34 9.61
C ALA A 43 8.57 11.65 8.82
N THR A 44 8.40 12.08 7.57
CA THR A 44 9.49 12.37 6.64
C THR A 44 9.98 13.82 6.69
N GLY A 45 9.26 14.70 7.39
CA GLY A 45 9.56 16.14 7.43
C GLY A 45 9.32 16.84 6.09
N ARG A 46 8.51 16.25 5.20
CA ARG A 46 8.19 16.75 3.85
C ARG A 46 6.74 17.20 3.77
N GLY A 47 6.38 17.98 2.74
CA GLY A 47 4.98 18.29 2.48
C GLY A 47 4.27 17.14 1.78
N VAL A 48 2.94 17.02 1.94
CA VAL A 48 2.12 16.03 1.21
C VAL A 48 2.34 16.11 -0.31
N ARG A 49 2.49 17.33 -0.83
CA ARG A 49 2.81 17.60 -2.24
C ARG A 49 4.10 16.96 -2.75
N ASP A 50 5.02 16.70 -1.84
CA ASP A 50 6.30 16.06 -2.16
C ASP A 50 6.18 14.55 -2.13
N LEU A 51 5.11 13.97 -1.58
CA LEU A 51 4.94 12.52 -1.49
C LEU A 51 4.52 11.92 -2.83
N THR A 52 4.92 10.67 -3.09
CA THR A 52 4.49 9.88 -4.25
C THR A 52 3.78 8.61 -3.78
N ALA A 53 2.50 8.49 -4.11
CA ALA A 53 1.69 7.29 -3.91
C ALA A 53 1.72 6.40 -5.17
N VAL A 54 2.00 5.11 -4.98
CA VAL A 54 1.91 4.08 -6.04
C VAL A 54 0.56 3.39 -5.95
N ILE A 55 -0.17 3.36 -7.07
CA ILE A 55 -1.53 2.78 -7.14
C ILE A 55 -1.68 2.01 -8.46
N LEU A 56 -2.28 0.82 -8.42
CA LEU A 56 -2.64 0.10 -9.64
C LEU A 56 -3.70 0.88 -10.43
N ASP A 57 -3.50 1.06 -11.73
CA ASP A 57 -4.46 1.73 -12.61
C ASP A 57 -5.62 0.78 -12.95
N ARG A 58 -6.71 0.91 -12.17
CA ARG A 58 -7.89 0.04 -12.21
C ARG A 58 -9.12 0.86 -11.81
N ASP A 59 -10.27 0.58 -12.43
CA ASP A 59 -11.53 1.28 -12.14
C ASP A 59 -11.91 1.26 -10.65
N ARG A 60 -11.65 0.14 -9.97
CA ARG A 60 -11.89 -0.02 -8.52
C ARG A 60 -11.08 0.94 -7.63
N HIS A 61 -10.09 1.65 -8.17
CA HIS A 61 -9.29 2.64 -7.45
C HIS A 61 -9.65 4.08 -7.81
N ALA A 62 -10.72 4.32 -8.58
CA ALA A 62 -11.11 5.68 -8.99
C ALA A 62 -11.28 6.63 -7.79
N GLU A 63 -11.97 6.20 -6.74
CA GLU A 63 -12.17 7.00 -5.52
C GLU A 63 -10.84 7.25 -4.79
N LEU A 64 -10.04 6.21 -4.58
CA LEU A 64 -8.70 6.31 -3.98
C LEU A 64 -7.79 7.28 -4.75
N ILE A 65 -7.77 7.18 -6.08
CA ILE A 65 -6.95 8.04 -6.95
C ILE A 65 -7.42 9.50 -6.83
N ASN A 66 -8.73 9.74 -6.79
CA ASN A 66 -9.27 11.08 -6.65
C ASN A 66 -8.91 11.68 -5.29
N GLU A 67 -9.07 10.94 -4.19
CA GLU A 67 -8.71 11.44 -2.86
C GLU A 67 -7.21 11.77 -2.77
N VAL A 68 -6.33 10.91 -3.31
CA VAL A 68 -4.88 11.17 -3.31
C VAL A 68 -4.53 12.39 -4.18
N ARG A 69 -5.25 12.65 -5.27
CA ARG A 69 -5.08 13.88 -6.05
C ARG A 69 -5.52 15.11 -5.27
N GLU A 70 -6.65 15.03 -4.57
CA GLU A 70 -7.20 16.13 -3.77
C GLU A 70 -6.32 16.49 -2.57
N SER A 71 -5.64 15.52 -1.96
CA SER A 71 -4.64 15.77 -0.91
C SER A 71 -3.39 16.49 -1.42
N GLY A 72 -3.18 16.49 -2.75
CA GLY A 72 -2.06 17.14 -3.43
C GLY A 72 -0.82 16.26 -3.58
N ALA A 73 -0.84 15.02 -3.13
CA ALA A 73 0.25 14.08 -3.34
C ALA A 73 0.39 13.69 -4.83
N ARG A 74 1.60 13.32 -5.23
CA ARG A 74 1.87 12.80 -6.58
C ARG A 74 1.40 11.36 -6.66
N ILE A 75 0.93 10.95 -7.84
CA ILE A 75 0.49 9.57 -8.10
C ILE A 75 1.35 8.95 -9.19
N ARG A 76 1.91 7.77 -8.90
CA ARG A 76 2.51 6.87 -9.88
C ARG A 76 1.54 5.73 -10.14
N LEU A 77 0.77 5.87 -11.21
CA LEU A 77 -0.12 4.81 -11.69
C LEU A 77 0.70 3.71 -12.35
N ILE A 78 0.45 2.46 -11.96
CA ILE A 78 1.11 1.29 -12.54
C ILE A 78 0.07 0.34 -13.16
N PRO A 79 0.32 -0.20 -14.36
CA PRO A 79 -0.64 -1.10 -15.02
C PRO A 79 -0.68 -2.49 -14.37
N ASP A 80 0.40 -2.91 -13.71
CA ASP A 80 0.54 -4.17 -12.97
C ASP A 80 1.74 -4.07 -12.01
N GLY A 81 1.94 -5.09 -11.16
CA GLY A 81 3.17 -5.27 -10.37
C GLY A 81 3.17 -4.55 -9.03
N ASP A 82 2.12 -4.73 -8.22
CA ASP A 82 2.03 -4.10 -6.89
C ASP A 82 3.09 -4.61 -5.88
N VAL A 83 3.69 -5.79 -6.10
CA VAL A 83 4.87 -6.24 -5.34
C VAL A 83 6.04 -5.29 -5.51
N ALA A 84 6.37 -4.93 -6.75
CA ALA A 84 7.43 -3.97 -7.04
C ALA A 84 7.07 -2.58 -6.50
N GLY A 85 5.80 -2.19 -6.64
CA GLY A 85 5.28 -0.95 -6.06
C GLY A 85 5.45 -0.86 -4.54
N ALA A 86 5.19 -1.95 -3.81
CA ALA A 86 5.33 -2.00 -2.35
C ALA A 86 6.81 -1.96 -1.94
N ILE A 87 7.68 -2.74 -2.60
CA ILE A 87 9.12 -2.74 -2.34
C ILE A 87 9.72 -1.35 -2.60
N ALA A 88 9.28 -0.66 -3.65
CA ALA A 88 9.78 0.67 -4.00
C ALA A 88 9.68 1.67 -2.84
N THR A 89 8.66 1.53 -1.96
CA THR A 89 8.46 2.41 -0.78
C THR A 89 9.58 2.33 0.25
N ALA A 90 10.37 1.25 0.24
CA ALA A 90 11.49 1.01 1.15
C ALA A 90 12.85 1.11 0.45
N THR A 91 12.90 1.69 -0.75
CA THR A 91 14.12 1.87 -1.55
C THR A 91 14.28 3.32 -2.02
N SER A 92 15.35 3.63 -2.75
CA SER A 92 15.59 4.96 -3.31
C SER A 92 14.80 5.27 -4.61
N ASP A 93 13.77 4.48 -4.93
CA ASP A 93 12.96 4.60 -6.16
C ASP A 93 11.90 5.72 -6.09
N GLY A 94 11.85 6.48 -4.99
CA GLY A 94 11.05 7.71 -4.89
C GLY A 94 9.55 7.50 -4.64
N ALA A 95 9.13 6.27 -4.32
CA ALA A 95 7.79 5.98 -3.80
C ALA A 95 7.77 6.17 -2.28
N ASP A 96 6.72 6.80 -1.76
CA ASP A 96 6.56 7.04 -0.32
C ASP A 96 5.54 6.07 0.30
N VAL A 97 4.54 5.68 -0.49
CA VAL A 97 3.46 4.77 -0.07
C VAL A 97 2.90 4.00 -1.26
N LEU A 98 2.48 2.76 -1.04
CA LEU A 98 1.59 2.04 -1.94
C LEU A 98 0.21 1.94 -1.30
N PHE A 99 -0.84 2.24 -2.06
CA PHE A 99 -2.24 2.08 -1.67
C PHE A 99 -3.00 1.19 -2.66
N GLY A 100 -4.07 0.57 -2.16
CA GLY A 100 -5.16 0.02 -2.97
C GLY A 100 -5.30 -1.48 -2.90
N ILE A 101 -6.18 -2.01 -3.74
CA ILE A 101 -6.60 -3.41 -3.79
C ILE A 101 -5.84 -4.15 -4.90
N GLY A 102 -5.12 -5.19 -4.48
CA GLY A 102 -4.39 -6.09 -5.36
C GLY A 102 -4.44 -7.53 -4.86
N GLY A 103 -3.70 -8.43 -5.50
CA GLY A 103 -3.79 -9.86 -5.18
C GLY A 103 -3.28 -10.19 -3.78
N THR A 104 -3.98 -11.03 -3.04
CA THR A 104 -3.57 -11.43 -1.68
C THR A 104 -2.20 -12.12 -1.66
N PRO A 105 -1.89 -13.08 -2.57
CA PRO A 105 -0.56 -13.71 -2.61
C PRO A 105 0.59 -12.69 -2.77
N GLU A 106 0.41 -11.70 -3.64
CA GLU A 106 1.35 -10.60 -3.86
C GLU A 106 1.51 -9.76 -2.59
N GLY A 107 0.44 -9.56 -1.83
CA GLY A 107 0.50 -8.90 -0.53
C GLY A 107 1.37 -9.66 0.47
N VAL A 108 1.26 -10.98 0.53
CA VAL A 108 2.10 -11.82 1.40
C VAL A 108 3.58 -11.75 1.02
N ILE A 109 3.89 -11.77 -0.29
CA ILE A 109 5.25 -11.61 -0.80
C ILE A 109 5.80 -10.22 -0.44
N SER A 110 4.99 -9.18 -0.64
CA SER A 110 5.36 -7.78 -0.33
C SER A 110 5.64 -7.60 1.17
N ALA A 111 4.80 -8.16 2.03
CA ALA A 111 4.99 -8.13 3.48
C ALA A 111 6.29 -8.82 3.91
N ALA A 112 6.63 -9.95 3.28
CA ALA A 112 7.90 -10.63 3.53
C ALA A 112 9.10 -9.76 3.13
N ALA A 113 9.04 -9.11 1.97
CA ALA A 113 10.09 -8.20 1.51
C ALA A 113 10.24 -6.98 2.43
N LEU A 114 9.14 -6.31 2.76
CA LEU A 114 9.14 -5.12 3.63
C LEU A 114 9.61 -5.45 5.05
N LYS A 115 9.33 -6.64 5.55
CA LYS A 115 9.87 -7.11 6.83
C LYS A 115 11.40 -7.15 6.82
N CYS A 116 12.02 -7.57 5.71
CA CYS A 116 13.48 -7.56 5.54
C CYS A 116 14.04 -6.15 5.36
N LEU A 117 13.31 -5.29 4.65
CA LEU A 117 13.72 -3.90 4.36
C LEU A 117 13.43 -2.93 5.51
N GLY A 118 12.77 -3.39 6.58
CA GLY A 118 12.45 -2.57 7.75
C GLY A 118 11.21 -1.70 7.60
N GLY A 119 10.44 -1.85 6.51
CA GLY A 119 9.18 -1.15 6.28
C GLY A 119 8.00 -1.74 7.05
N GLU A 120 6.81 -1.29 6.67
CA GLU A 120 5.53 -1.77 7.18
C GLU A 120 4.52 -1.98 6.05
N MET A 121 3.69 -2.99 6.21
CA MET A 121 2.52 -3.20 5.38
C MET A 121 1.34 -3.60 6.27
N GLN A 122 0.19 -3.01 6.02
CA GLN A 122 -1.09 -3.48 6.55
C GLN A 122 -1.95 -3.98 5.39
N GLY A 123 -2.73 -5.02 5.65
CA GLY A 123 -3.56 -5.67 4.64
C GLY A 123 -4.90 -6.09 5.23
N LYS A 124 -5.97 -5.91 4.44
CA LYS A 124 -7.35 -6.30 4.79
C LYS A 124 -7.93 -7.10 3.64
N LEU A 125 -8.45 -8.30 3.92
CA LEU A 125 -9.07 -9.13 2.89
C LEU A 125 -10.24 -8.39 2.23
N TRP A 126 -10.29 -8.45 0.90
CA TRP A 126 -11.27 -7.74 0.10
C TRP A 126 -12.08 -8.76 -0.72
N PRO A 127 -13.13 -9.36 -0.13
CA PRO A 127 -13.95 -10.35 -0.80
C PRO A 127 -14.82 -9.70 -1.88
N ARG A 128 -14.77 -10.23 -3.11
CA ARG A 128 -15.59 -9.72 -4.24
C ARG A 128 -17.05 -10.09 -4.16
N ASN A 129 -17.35 -11.18 -3.46
CA ASN A 129 -18.67 -11.78 -3.37
C ASN A 129 -18.80 -12.62 -2.09
N GLY A 130 -20.00 -13.15 -1.84
CA GLY A 130 -20.28 -13.96 -0.65
C GLY A 130 -19.52 -15.29 -0.58
N THR A 131 -18.99 -15.80 -1.69
CA THR A 131 -18.18 -17.04 -1.72
C THR A 131 -16.74 -16.79 -1.26
N GLU A 132 -16.26 -15.55 -1.35
CA GLU A 132 -14.92 -15.15 -0.91
C GLU A 132 -14.90 -14.59 0.52
N ARG A 133 -16.06 -14.46 1.17
CA ARG A 133 -16.24 -13.92 2.53
C ARG A 133 -15.94 -14.92 3.63
#